data_AF-A0A2D9Y3P4-F1
#
_entry.id   AF-A0A2D9Y3P4-F1
#
_cell.length_a   1.000
_cell.length_b   1.000
_cell.length_c   1.000
_cell.angle_alpha   90.00
_cell.angle_beta   90.00
_cell.angle_gamma   90.00
#
_symmetry.space_group_name_H-M   'P 1'
#
loop_
_entity.id
_entity.type
_entity.pdbx_description
1 polymer ?
#
loop_
_entity_poly.entity_id
_entity_poly.type
_entity_poly.pdbx_seq_one_letter_code
_entity_poly.pdbx_strand_id
1 'polypeptide(L)'
;MDQLEKERIVRVNIINIFKEYYSTPHTEEEILDICPEKNFGDNLVAYYEAILDIFLIDSKHLINITGDVKHTIRQVVKLWKMTPHSAMPW
;
A
#
# COMPACT_ATOMS: atom_id res chain seq x y z
N MET A 1 -11.23 -14.24 -4.51
CA MET A 1 -11.36 -12.78 -4.61
C MET A 1 -10.92 -12.37 -6.00
N ASP A 2 -11.73 -11.59 -6.71
CA ASP A 2 -11.39 -11.07 -8.02
C ASP A 2 -10.25 -10.04 -7.94
N GLN A 3 -9.43 -9.97 -8.99
CA GLN A 3 -8.29 -9.07 -9.06
C GLN A 3 -8.71 -7.59 -8.94
N LEU A 4 -9.87 -7.23 -9.52
CA LEU A 4 -10.44 -5.89 -9.42
C LEU A 4 -10.86 -5.53 -8.00
N GLU A 5 -11.42 -6.49 -7.27
CA GLU A 5 -11.88 -6.29 -5.90
C GLU A 5 -10.68 -6.11 -4.96
N LYS A 6 -9.65 -6.92 -5.17
CA LYS A 6 -8.35 -6.82 -4.48
C LYS A 6 -7.70 -5.46 -4.70
N GLU A 7 -7.66 -4.98 -5.95
CA GLU A 7 -7.11 -3.66 -6.28
C GLU A 7 -7.91 -2.53 -5.63
N ARG A 8 -9.25 -2.65 -5.58
CA ARG A 8 -10.12 -1.69 -4.89
C ARG A 8 -9.82 -1.61 -3.39
N ILE A 9 -9.69 -2.76 -2.72
CA ILE A 9 -9.38 -2.81 -1.28
C ILE A 9 -8.01 -2.19 -1.00
N VAL A 10 -7.00 -2.57 -1.79
CA VAL A 10 -5.64 -2.03 -1.61
C VAL A 10 -5.62 -0.53 -1.82
N ARG A 11 -6.27 -0.04 -2.89
CA ARG A 11 -6.36 1.38 -3.21
C ARG A 11 -6.98 2.18 -2.06
N VAL A 12 -8.15 1.77 -1.57
CA VAL A 12 -8.86 2.51 -0.51
C VAL A 12 -8.05 2.57 0.78
N ASN A 13 -7.44 1.45 1.18
CA ASN A 13 -6.61 1.41 2.40
C ASN A 13 -5.37 2.29 2.26
N ILE A 14 -4.62 2.18 1.15
CA ILE A 14 -3.41 2.98 0.94
C ILE A 14 -3.73 4.49 0.92
N ILE A 15 -4.84 4.88 0.28
CA ILE A 15 -5.29 6.28 0.27
C ILE A 15 -5.67 6.75 1.68
N ASN A 16 -6.35 5.93 2.47
CA ASN A 16 -6.68 6.29 3.85
C ASN A 16 -5.43 6.45 4.72
N ILE A 17 -4.50 5.49 4.67
CA ILE A 17 -3.22 5.57 5.39
C ILE A 17 -2.48 6.84 4.97
N PHE A 18 -2.43 7.14 3.68
CA PHE A 18 -1.78 8.35 3.17
C PHE A 18 -2.41 9.62 3.75
N LYS A 19 -3.75 9.69 3.78
CA LYS A 19 -4.47 10.83 4.36
C LYS A 19 -4.26 10.94 5.87
N GLU A 20 -4.20 9.83 6.61
CA GLU A 20 -3.92 9.83 8.03
C GLU A 20 -2.51 10.33 8.34
N TYR A 21 -1.50 9.85 7.59
CA TYR A 21 -0.10 10.22 7.82
C TYR A 21 0.24 11.66 7.42
N TYR A 22 -0.30 12.11 6.28
CA TYR A 22 0.10 13.39 5.69
C TYR A 22 -0.97 14.48 5.80
N SER A 23 -2.16 14.17 6.31
CA SER A 23 -3.28 15.11 6.50
C SER A 23 -3.50 16.02 5.28
N THR A 24 -3.45 15.43 4.08
CA THR A 24 -3.47 16.21 2.83
C THR A 24 -4.90 16.49 2.37
N PRO A 25 -5.18 17.69 1.81
CA PRO A 25 -6.46 17.99 1.17
C PRO A 25 -6.58 17.40 -0.25
N HIS A 26 -5.62 16.58 -0.70
CA HIS A 26 -5.62 16.03 -2.07
C HIS A 26 -6.74 15.03 -2.29
N THR A 27 -7.25 15.03 -3.52
CA THR A 27 -8.24 14.06 -3.96
C THR A 27 -7.61 12.68 -4.15
N GLU A 28 -8.44 11.63 -4.15
CA GLU A 28 -7.96 10.25 -4.36
C GLU A 28 -7.17 10.09 -5.66
N GLU A 29 -7.56 10.80 -6.71
CA GLU A 29 -6.90 10.74 -8.02
C GLU A 29 -5.55 11.44 -7.99
N GLU A 30 -5.45 12.57 -7.28
CA GLU A 30 -4.16 13.25 -7.09
C GLU A 30 -3.23 12.40 -6.23
N ILE A 31 -3.71 11.82 -5.15
CA ILE A 31 -2.89 10.98 -4.24
C ILE A 31 -2.22 9.84 -5.01
N LEU A 32 -2.87 9.25 -6.01
CA LEU A 32 -2.29 8.16 -6.81
C LEU A 32 -1.01 8.56 -7.55
N ASP A 33 -0.93 9.81 -8.02
CA ASP A 33 0.21 10.34 -8.77
C ASP A 33 1.24 11.04 -7.85
N ILE A 34 0.93 11.15 -6.56
CA ILE A 34 1.87 11.70 -5.59
C ILE A 34 3.00 10.70 -5.35
N CYS A 35 4.20 11.26 -5.42
CA CYS A 35 5.43 10.60 -5.02
C CYS A 35 5.74 11.04 -3.58
N PRO A 36 5.42 10.24 -2.53
CA PRO A 36 5.65 10.62 -1.15
C PRO A 36 7.13 10.94 -0.89
N GLU A 37 8.04 10.25 -1.58
CA GLU A 37 9.50 10.45 -1.48
C GLU A 37 9.93 11.87 -1.84
N LYS A 38 9.22 12.51 -2.79
CA LYS A 38 9.53 13.86 -3.24
C LYS A 38 8.79 14.95 -2.47
N ASN A 39 7.59 14.63 -1.94
CA ASN A 39 6.67 15.63 -1.42
C ASN A 39 6.65 15.70 0.11
N PHE A 40 6.95 14.59 0.81
CA PHE A 40 6.76 14.48 2.25
C PHE A 40 7.95 13.77 2.91
N GLY A 41 9.18 14.22 2.63
CA GLY A 41 10.45 13.59 3.02
C GLY A 41 10.57 13.09 4.48
N ASP A 42 9.76 13.62 5.41
CA ASP A 42 9.62 13.13 6.78
C ASP A 42 8.41 12.17 6.90
N ASN A 43 8.60 11.03 7.59
CA ASN A 43 7.62 9.95 7.84
C ASN A 43 7.32 8.95 6.70
N LEU A 44 8.10 8.96 5.62
CA LEU A 44 8.00 7.97 4.54
C LEU A 44 8.12 6.51 4.99
N VAL A 45 9.09 6.22 5.85
CA VAL A 45 9.33 4.85 6.32
C VAL A 45 8.13 4.34 7.11
N ALA A 46 7.61 5.16 8.03
CA ALA A 46 6.44 4.82 8.83
C ALA A 46 5.17 4.62 7.97
N TYR A 47 5.00 5.43 6.92
CA TYR A 47 3.92 5.26 5.95
C TYR A 47 3.99 3.90 5.24
N TYR A 48 5.16 3.52 4.71
CA TYR A 48 5.32 2.24 4.03
C TYR A 48 5.27 1.05 4.99
N GLU A 49 5.81 1.19 6.21
CA GLU A 49 5.70 0.15 7.25
C GLU A 49 4.23 -0.10 7.64
N ALA A 50 3.42 0.95 7.81
CA ALA A 50 1.99 0.80 8.08
C ALA A 50 1.26 0.05 6.96
N ILE A 51 1.62 0.31 5.70
CA ILE A 51 1.06 -0.43 4.55
C ILE A 51 1.45 -1.91 4.63
N LEU A 52 2.72 -2.20 4.88
CA LEU A 52 3.20 -3.58 4.98
C LEU A 52 2.51 -4.33 6.12
N ASP A 53 2.32 -3.69 7.27
CA ASP A 53 1.62 -4.26 8.43
C ASP A 53 0.16 -4.59 8.11
N ILE A 54 -0.58 -3.64 7.51
CA ILE A 54 -2.00 -3.83 7.14
C ILE A 54 -2.20 -4.98 6.15
N PHE A 55 -1.28 -5.12 5.19
CA PHE A 55 -1.37 -6.18 4.18
C PHE A 55 -0.60 -7.45 4.55
N LEU A 56 -0.01 -7.51 5.75
CA LEU A 56 0.82 -8.62 6.23
C LEU A 56 1.94 -8.99 5.23
N ILE A 57 2.57 -7.99 4.63
CA ILE A 57 3.67 -8.15 3.67
C ILE A 57 4.99 -8.05 4.43
N ASP A 58 5.95 -8.94 4.12
CA ASP A 58 7.27 -8.94 4.75
C ASP A 58 8.01 -7.60 4.49
N SER A 59 8.61 -7.04 5.54
CA SER A 59 9.35 -5.77 5.54
C SER A 59 10.44 -5.72 4.48
N LYS A 60 10.97 -6.86 4.04
CA LYS A 60 11.96 -6.97 2.94
C LYS A 60 11.43 -6.42 1.62
N HIS A 61 10.12 -6.38 1.43
CA HIS A 61 9.50 -5.82 0.24
C HIS A 61 9.32 -4.29 0.29
N LEU A 62 9.70 -3.64 1.39
CA LEU A 62 9.59 -2.18 1.56
C LEU A 62 10.24 -1.44 0.38
N ILE A 63 11.49 -1.80 0.05
CA ILE A 63 12.24 -1.20 -1.08
C ILE A 63 11.50 -1.38 -2.41
N ASN A 64 10.74 -2.47 -2.55
CA ASN A 64 10.05 -2.83 -3.77
C ASN A 64 8.70 -2.10 -3.94
N ILE A 65 8.08 -1.69 -2.82
CA ILE A 65 6.83 -0.93 -2.81
C ILE A 65 7.05 0.59 -2.80
N THR A 66 8.25 1.06 -2.46
CA THR A 66 8.64 2.48 -2.54
C THR A 66 8.46 3.06 -3.95
N GLY A 67 8.06 4.33 -4.02
CA GLY A 67 7.73 5.05 -5.24
C GLY A 67 6.36 5.73 -5.15
N ASP A 68 5.77 6.03 -6.30
CA ASP A 68 4.44 6.66 -6.38
C ASP A 68 3.36 5.81 -5.71
N VAL A 69 2.32 6.44 -5.16
CA VAL A 69 1.23 5.71 -4.49
C VAL A 69 0.60 4.67 -5.43
N LYS A 70 0.44 4.99 -6.72
CA LYS A 70 -0.04 4.05 -7.74
C LYS A 70 0.89 2.84 -7.94
N HIS A 71 2.20 3.05 -7.89
CA HIS A 71 3.18 1.97 -7.95
C HIS A 71 3.10 1.10 -6.68
N THR A 72 3.02 1.75 -5.52
CA THR A 72 2.83 1.11 -4.22
C THR A 72 1.60 0.20 -4.25
N ILE A 73 0.44 0.70 -4.68
CA ILE A 73 -0.80 -0.08 -4.83
C ILE A 73 -0.58 -1.30 -5.73
N ARG A 74 0.04 -1.12 -6.90
CA ARG A 74 0.31 -2.24 -7.82
C ARG A 74 1.20 -3.31 -7.20
N GLN A 75 2.23 -2.90 -6.48
CA GLN A 75 3.16 -3.82 -5.83
C GLN A 75 2.49 -4.52 -4.66
N VAL A 76 1.75 -3.80 -3.82
CA VAL A 76 0.97 -4.37 -2.72
C VAL A 76 -0.08 -5.34 -3.25
N VAL A 77 -0.80 -5.03 -4.33
CA VAL A 77 -1.74 -5.98 -4.98
C VAL A 77 -1.02 -7.25 -5.44
N LYS A 78 0.21 -7.14 -5.97
CA LYS A 78 1.01 -8.31 -6.38
C LYS A 78 1.53 -9.12 -5.19
N LEU A 79 2.04 -8.43 -4.17
CA LEU A 79 2.71 -9.00 -3.00
C LEU A 79 1.74 -9.51 -1.95
N TRP A 80 0.54 -8.91 -1.89
CA TRP A 80 -0.58 -9.34 -1.07
C TRP A 80 -1.08 -10.67 -1.63
N LYS A 81 -0.30 -11.72 -1.48
CA LYS A 81 -0.80 -13.07 -1.58
C LYS A 81 -1.75 -13.15 -0.40
N MET A 82 -3.05 -12.98 -0.64
CA MET A 82 -4.03 -13.63 0.22
C MET A 82 -3.52 -15.05 0.27
N THR A 83 -2.87 -15.42 1.36
CA THR A 83 -2.64 -16.81 1.68
C THR A 83 -4.01 -17.42 1.47
N PRO A 84 -4.24 -18.28 0.43
CA PRO A 84 -5.25 -19.28 0.65
C PRO A 84 -4.79 -19.88 1.97
N HIS A 85 -5.68 -19.87 2.97
CA HIS A 85 -5.42 -20.58 4.22
C HIS A 85 -4.52 -21.74 3.89
N SER A 86 -3.31 -21.73 4.44
CA SER A 86 -2.44 -22.89 4.38
C SER A 86 -3.35 -24.01 4.81
N ALA A 87 -3.82 -24.77 3.82
CA ALA A 87 -4.62 -25.93 4.03
C ALA A 87 -3.59 -26.83 4.67
N MET A 88 -3.54 -26.77 6.00
CA MET A 88 -2.84 -27.72 6.83
C MET A 88 -3.20 -29.08 6.23
N PRO A 89 -2.23 -29.86 5.73
CA PRO A 89 -2.52 -31.24 5.39
C PRO A 89 -2.79 -31.92 6.73
N TRP A 90 -4.06 -32.18 7.03
CA TRP A 90 -4.46 -33.17 8.03
C TRP A 90 -4.48 -34.54 7.37
#